data_AF-A0A2D0HHK9-F1
#
_entry.id   AF-A0A2D0HHK9-F1
#
_cell.length_a   1.000
_cell.length_b   1.000
_cell.length_c   1.000
_cell.angle_alpha   90.00
_cell.angle_beta   90.00
_cell.angle_gamma   90.00
#
_symmetry.space_group_name_H-M   'P 1'
#
loop_
_entity.id
_entity.type
_entity.pdbx_description
1 polymer ?
#
loop_
_entity_poly.entity_id
_entity_poly.type
_entity_poly.pdbx_seq_one_letter_code
_entity_poly.pdbx_strand_id
1 'polypeptide(L)' 'MTSKEELRSVASEIPLFNNIEQKERFLFVIGALFSRVISLKKAAEIMEIECDVFLQLLDLMGLEFSYLTEQDIAIEKDW' A
#
# COMPACT_ATOMS: atom_id res chain seq x y z
N MET A 1 6.69 -11.19 -21.10
CA MET A 1 5.83 -11.52 -19.95
C MET A 1 6.75 -11.64 -18.76
N THR A 2 6.50 -10.89 -17.69
CA THR A 2 7.26 -11.01 -16.45
C THR A 2 6.83 -12.28 -15.71
N SER A 3 7.77 -13.08 -15.21
CA SER A 3 7.46 -14.31 -14.46
C SER A 3 7.08 -13.99 -13.01
N LYS A 4 6.40 -14.93 -12.34
CA LYS A 4 6.11 -14.79 -10.90
C LYS A 4 7.39 -14.71 -10.06
N GLU A 5 8.45 -15.40 -10.47
CA GLU A 5 9.75 -15.39 -9.80
C GLU A 5 10.45 -14.04 -9.93
N GLU A 6 10.34 -13.40 -11.09
CA GLU A 6 10.86 -12.03 -11.31
C GLU A 6 10.14 -11.02 -10.41
N LEU A 7 8.80 -11.10 -10.27
CA LEU A 7 8.05 -10.23 -9.36
C LEU A 7 8.43 -10.48 -7.89
N ARG A 8 8.65 -11.74 -7.50
CA ARG A 8 9.13 -12.09 -6.16
C ARG A 8 10.52 -11.54 -5.87
N SER A 9 11.41 -11.57 -6.85
CA SER A 9 12.75 -10.98 -6.72
C SER A 9 12.70 -9.46 -6.53
N VAL A 10 11.70 -8.77 -7.10
CA VAL A 10 11.50 -7.34 -6.83
C VAL A 10 10.94 -7.15 -5.43
N ALA A 11 9.94 -7.94 -5.03
CA ALA A 11 9.34 -7.84 -3.71
C ALA A 11 10.33 -8.14 -2.58
N SER A 12 11.34 -9.00 -2.79
CA SER A 12 12.34 -9.32 -1.76
C SER A 12 13.20 -8.12 -1.36
N GLU A 13 13.38 -7.14 -2.24
CA GLU A 13 14.17 -5.92 -2.00
C GLU A 13 13.50 -4.94 -1.02
N ILE A 14 12.21 -5.12 -0.71
CA ILE A 14 11.54 -4.27 0.28
C ILE A 14 12.12 -4.56 1.67
N PRO A 15 12.62 -3.54 2.40
CA PRO A 15 13.24 -3.72 3.72
C PRO A 15 12.23 -3.91 4.86
N LEU A 16 10.95 -4.13 4.55
CA LEU A 16 9.86 -4.33 5.49
C LEU A 16 9.31 -5.75 5.38
N PHE A 17 8.74 -6.23 6.48
CA PHE A 17 8.12 -7.55 6.63
C PHE A 17 9.11 -8.71 6.48
N ASN A 18 8.87 -9.78 7.24
CA ASN A 18 9.72 -10.97 7.20
C ASN A 18 9.27 -11.99 6.15
N ASN A 19 8.06 -11.82 5.60
CA ASN A 19 7.45 -12.78 4.70
C ASN A 19 7.23 -12.21 3.29
N ILE A 20 7.56 -13.00 2.26
CA ILE A 20 7.48 -12.56 0.86
C ILE A 20 6.04 -12.25 0.44
N GLU A 21 5.04 -13.03 0.91
CA GLU A 21 3.64 -12.76 0.56
C GLU A 21 3.16 -11.43 1.16
N GLN A 22 3.67 -11.04 2.34
CA GLN A 22 3.37 -9.72 2.93
C GLN A 22 4.01 -8.59 2.11
N LYS A 23 5.23 -8.78 1.62
CA LYS A 23 5.90 -7.82 0.74
C LYS A 23 5.16 -7.65 -0.58
N GLU A 24 4.74 -8.76 -1.20
CA GLU A 24 3.91 -8.75 -2.42
C GLU A 24 2.57 -8.05 -2.19
N ARG A 25 1.86 -8.38 -1.09
CA ARG A 25 0.61 -7.73 -0.71
C ARG A 25 0.80 -6.24 -0.50
N PHE A 26 1.86 -5.84 0.18
CA PHE A 26 2.16 -4.44 0.42
C PHE A 26 2.35 -3.68 -0.90
N LEU A 27 3.19 -4.15 -1.82
CA LEU A 27 3.36 -3.50 -3.15
C LEU A 27 2.03 -3.35 -3.90
N PHE A 28 1.20 -4.38 -3.87
CA PHE A 28 -0.13 -4.33 -4.49
C PHE A 28 -1.00 -3.24 -3.85
N VAL A 29 -1.03 -3.18 -2.51
CA VAL A 29 -1.78 -2.16 -1.76
C VAL A 29 -1.27 -0.76 -2.06
N ILE A 30 0.05 -0.54 -2.09
CA ILE A 30 0.62 0.78 -2.44
C ILE A 30 0.24 1.17 -3.87
N GLY A 31 0.36 0.23 -4.82
CA GLY A 31 -0.06 0.44 -6.19
C GLY A 31 -1.54 0.84 -6.31
N ALA A 32 -2.43 0.12 -5.61
CA ALA A 32 -3.85 0.41 -5.59
C ALA A 32 -4.19 1.76 -4.91
N LEU A 33 -3.49 2.09 -3.83
CA LEU A 33 -3.69 3.34 -3.09
C LEU A 33 -3.26 4.55 -3.92
N PHE A 34 -2.04 4.54 -4.46
CA PHE A 34 -1.50 5.67 -5.24
C PHE A 34 -2.12 5.80 -6.62
N SER A 35 -2.72 4.73 -7.15
CA SER A 35 -3.61 4.80 -8.32
C SER A 35 -5.03 5.26 -7.99
N ARG A 36 -5.33 5.55 -6.72
CA ARG A 36 -6.66 5.98 -6.23
C ARG A 36 -7.76 4.98 -6.57
N VAL A 37 -7.43 3.69 -6.51
CA VAL A 37 -8.41 2.59 -6.63
C VAL A 37 -9.03 2.27 -5.27
N ILE A 38 -8.25 2.45 -4.20
CA ILE A 38 -8.69 2.23 -2.82
C ILE A 38 -8.32 3.44 -1.94
N SER A 39 -9.00 3.55 -0.81
CA SER A 39 -8.73 4.58 0.19
C SER A 39 -7.59 4.19 1.13
N LEU A 40 -7.11 5.12 1.96
CA LEU A 40 -6.09 4.79 2.96
C LEU A 40 -6.65 3.80 3.99
N LYS A 41 -7.89 4.03 4.44
CA LYS A 41 -8.56 3.10 5.36
C LYS A 41 -8.66 1.70 4.78
N LYS A 42 -9.02 1.59 3.49
CA LYS A 42 -9.07 0.28 2.84
C LYS A 42 -7.69 -0.35 2.70
N ALA A 43 -6.65 0.44 2.42
CA ALA A 43 -5.28 -0.03 2.38
C ALA A 43 -4.81 -0.59 3.74
N ALA A 44 -5.10 0.13 4.82
CA ALA A 44 -4.79 -0.29 6.19
C ALA A 44 -5.55 -1.58 6.58
N GLU A 45 -6.84 -1.66 6.23
CA GLU A 45 -7.68 -2.86 6.43
C GLU A 45 -7.09 -4.09 5.74
N ILE A 46 -6.68 -3.98 4.46
CA ILE A 46 -6.06 -5.09 3.71
C ILE A 46 -4.72 -5.53 4.33
N MET A 47 -4.00 -4.57 4.92
CA MET A 47 -2.74 -4.82 5.62
C MET A 47 -2.93 -5.29 7.06
N GLU A 48 -4.18 -5.35 7.55
CA GLU A 48 -4.55 -5.78 8.91
C GLU A 48 -3.86 -4.94 9.99
N ILE A 49 -3.72 -3.64 9.76
CA ILE A 49 -3.14 -2.68 10.70
C ILE A 49 -3.99 -1.41 10.78
N GLU A 50 -3.80 -0.64 11.85
CA GLU A 50 -4.49 0.63 12.04
C GLU A 50 -4.07 1.66 10.98
N CYS A 51 -4.96 2.58 10.63
CA CYS A 51 -4.72 3.59 9.58
C CYS A 51 -3.53 4.50 9.89
N ASP A 52 -3.36 4.89 11.15
CA ASP A 52 -2.25 5.72 11.61
C ASP A 52 -0.91 4.97 11.52
N VAL A 53 -0.90 3.68 11.86
CA VAL A 53 0.26 2.80 11.69
C VAL A 53 0.61 2.64 10.21
N PHE A 54 -0.39 2.48 9.34
CA PHE A 54 -0.15 2.40 7.91
C PHE A 54 0.38 3.71 7.34
N LEU A 55 -0.13 4.86 7.79
CA LEU A 55 0.37 6.17 7.38
C LEU A 55 1.84 6.37 7.82
N GLN A 56 2.18 6.03 9.06
CA GLN A 56 3.55 6.07 9.56
C GLN A 56 4.48 5.15 8.74
N LEU A 57 3.98 3.99 8.31
CA LEU A 57 4.75 3.07 7.47
C LEU A 57 5.06 3.69 6.10
N LEU A 58 4.09 4.37 5.48
CA LEU A 58 4.30 5.09 4.23
C LEU A 58 5.36 6.19 4.41
N ASP A 59 5.24 6.99 5.49
CA ASP A 59 6.20 8.05 5.82
C ASP A 59 7.63 7.51 6.02
N LEU A 60 7.78 6.39 6.73
CA LEU A 60 9.08 5.72 6.94
C LEU A 60 9.73 5.25 5.64
N MET A 61 8.92 4.99 4.60
CA MET A 61 9.42 4.67 3.26
C MET A 61 9.58 5.89 2.35
N GLY A 62 9.28 7.09 2.83
CA GLY A 62 9.29 8.31 2.01
C GLY A 62 8.16 8.38 0.99
N LEU A 63 7.05 7.67 1.23
CA LEU A 63 5.85 7.72 0.40
C LEU A 63 4.82 8.68 1.00
N GLU A 64 4.81 9.92 0.52
CA GLU A 64 3.85 10.91 0.99
C GLU A 64 2.44 10.62 0.44
N PHE A 65 1.46 10.41 1.32
CA PHE A 65 0.04 10.30 0.96
C PHE A 65 -0.75 11.52 1.47
N SER A 66 -1.61 12.09 0.62
CA SER A 66 -2.38 13.30 0.94
C SER A 66 -3.81 13.19 0.44
N TYR A 67 -4.76 13.50 1.34
CA TYR A 67 -6.20 13.50 1.06
C TYR A 67 -6.71 14.80 0.40
N LEU A 68 -5.81 15.66 -0.09
CA LEU A 68 -6.21 17.00 -0.52
C LEU A 68 -7.03 17.03 -1.81
N THR A 69 -7.11 15.93 -2.56
CA THR A 69 -7.94 15.89 -3.77
C THR A 69 -9.36 15.46 -3.45
N GLU A 70 -10.34 16.04 -4.17
CA GLU A 70 -11.75 15.66 -4.03
C GLU A 70 -11.98 14.16 -4.29
N GLN A 71 -11.16 13.56 -5.17
CA GLN A 71 -11.18 12.14 -5.47
C GLN A 71 -10.78 11.31 -4.24
N ASP A 72 -9.72 11.68 -3.54
CA ASP A 72 -9.27 10.96 -2.34
C ASP A 72 -10.34 11.03 -1.23
N ILE A 73 -10.99 12.18 -1.08
CA ILE A 73 -12.11 12.38 -0.15
C ILE A 73 -13.32 11.52 -0.52
N ALA A 74 -13.67 11.45 -1.81
CA ALA A 74 -14.80 10.67 -2.27
C ALA A 74 -14.57 9.17 -2.04
N ILE A 75 -13.39 8.66 -2.41
CA ILE A 75 -13.03 7.26 -2.22
C ILE A 75 -13.04 6.89 -0.74
N GLU A 76 -12.49 7.73 0.14
CA GLU A 76 -12.47 7.47 1.59
C GLU A 76 -13.88 7.40 2.22
N LYS A 77 -14.88 8.07 1.64
CA LYS A 77 -16.27 7.99 2.12
C LYS A 77 -16.97 6.67 1.76
N ASP A 78 -16.50 6.00 0.71
CA ASP A 78 -17.11 4.77 0.20
C ASP A 78 -16.64 3.50 0.93
N TRP A 79 -15.67 3.63 1.85
CA TRP A 79 -15.10 2.53 2.66
C TRP A 79 -15.31 2.74 4.16
#